data_AF-A0A246DWM2-F1
#
_entry.id   AF-A0A246DWM2-F1
#
_cell.length_a   1.000
_cell.length_b   1.000
_cell.length_c   1.000
_cell.angle_alpha   90.00
_cell.angle_beta   90.00
_cell.angle_gamma   90.00
#
_symmetry.space_group_name_H-M   'P 1'
#
loop_
_entity.id
_entity.type
_entity.pdbx_description
1 polymer ?
#
loop_
_entity_poly.entity_id
_entity_poly.type
_entity_poly.pdbx_seq_one_letter_code
_entity_poly.pdbx_strand_id
1 'polypeptide(L)' 'MTPLQPVSRCALNNAELALCQRVYDRITSARPLVSDAEREDLASMIIRSYQHGVMDEDALVRLLS' A
#
# COMPACT_ATOMS: atom_id res chain seq x y z
N MET A 1 7.54 33.87 -4.00
CA MET A 1 7.92 32.63 -3.29
C MET A 1 6.73 31.70 -3.38
N THR A 2 6.70 30.84 -4.39
CA THR A 2 5.63 29.83 -4.55
C THR A 2 6.08 28.56 -3.85
N PRO A 3 5.35 28.04 -2.85
CA PRO A 3 5.55 26.66 -2.45
C PRO A 3 5.03 25.78 -3.58
N LEU A 4 5.96 25.17 -4.30
CA LEU A 4 5.71 24.04 -5.16
C LEU A 4 5.35 22.83 -4.26
N GLN A 5 4.35 22.09 -4.73
CA GLN A 5 4.01 20.69 -4.49
C GLN A 5 2.68 20.45 -3.74
N PRO A 6 1.75 19.66 -4.33
CA PRO A 6 0.61 19.14 -3.60
C PRO A 6 1.13 18.26 -2.47
N VAL A 7 0.63 18.48 -1.26
CA VAL A 7 0.86 17.58 -0.13
C VAL A 7 0.11 16.29 -0.45
N SER A 8 0.71 15.41 -1.24
CA SER A 8 0.39 13.99 -1.13
C SER A 8 0.60 13.66 0.34
N ARG A 9 -0.46 13.24 1.04
CA ARG A 9 -0.39 12.70 2.41
C ARG A 9 0.49 11.44 2.37
N CYS A 10 1.81 11.62 2.31
CA CYS A 10 2.80 10.56 2.13
C CYS A 10 3.43 10.10 3.45
N ALA A 11 2.93 10.57 4.60
CA ALA A 11 3.31 10.04 5.90
C ALA A 11 2.15 9.18 6.42
N LEU A 12 2.18 7.89 6.11
CA LEU A 12 1.34 6.91 6.80
C LEU A 12 1.81 6.83 8.26
N ASN A 13 0.88 6.90 9.20
CA ASN A 13 1.17 6.66 10.62
C ASN A 13 1.50 5.19 10.85
N ASN A 14 2.12 4.88 11.99
CA ASN A 14 2.53 3.51 12.35
C ASN A 14 1.39 2.48 12.26
N ALA A 15 0.15 2.88 12.59
CA ALA A 15 -1.02 2.01 12.48
C ALA A 15 -1.40 1.71 11.03
N GLU A 16 -1.28 2.71 10.15
CA GLU A 16 -1.58 2.60 8.72
C GLU A 16 -0.49 1.77 8.03
N LEU A 17 0.78 2.02 8.36
CA LEU A 17 1.91 1.20 7.92
C LEU A 17 1.76 -0.25 8.36
N ALA A 18 1.36 -0.50 9.61
CA ALA A 18 1.13 -1.87 10.10
C ALA A 18 0.02 -2.59 9.32
N LEU A 19 -1.03 -1.87 8.92
CA LEU A 19 -2.09 -2.42 8.07
C LEU A 19 -1.58 -2.72 6.65
N CYS A 20 -0.93 -1.75 6.00
CA CYS A 20 -0.36 -1.94 4.67
C CYS A 20 0.63 -3.12 4.64
N GLN A 21 1.43 -3.27 5.70
CA GLN A 21 2.40 -4.36 5.80
C GLN A 21 1.72 -5.72 6.01
N ARG A 22 0.63 -5.81 6.79
CA ARG A 22 -0.16 -7.05 6.90
C ARG A 22 -0.79 -7.48 5.57
N VAL A 23 -1.36 -6.53 4.83
CA VAL A 23 -1.89 -6.78 3.49
C VAL A 23 -0.79 -7.30 2.57
N TYR A 24 0.36 -6.63 2.56
CA TYR A 24 1.51 -7.01 1.75
C TYR A 24 1.99 -8.42 2.09
N ASP A 25 2.18 -8.72 3.37
CA ASP A 25 2.60 -10.06 3.84
C ASP A 25 1.60 -11.13 3.39
N ARG A 26 0.30 -10.86 3.54
CA ARG A 26 -0.77 -11.80 3.17
C ARG A 26 -0.80 -12.08 1.67
N ILE A 27 -0.63 -11.05 0.84
CA ILE A 27 -0.58 -11.20 -0.62
C ILE A 27 0.70 -11.94 -1.03
N THR A 28 1.87 -11.58 -0.46
CA THR A 28 3.13 -12.29 -0.78
C THR A 28 3.16 -13.73 -0.28
N SER A 29 2.44 -14.03 0.80
CA SER A 29 2.24 -15.40 1.30
C SER A 29 1.32 -16.22 0.39
N ALA A 30 0.31 -15.59 -0.24
CA ALA A 30 -0.58 -16.26 -1.18
C ALA A 30 0.04 -16.39 -2.59
N ARG A 31 0.78 -15.37 -3.01
CA ARG A 31 1.48 -15.28 -4.29
C ARG A 31 2.90 -14.75 -4.06
N PRO A 32 3.92 -15.63 -4.03
CA PRO A 32 5.29 -15.19 -3.88
C PRO A 32 5.72 -14.34 -5.08
N LEU A 33 6.08 -13.09 -4.80
CA LEU A 33 6.58 -12.15 -5.80
C LEU A 33 8.05 -12.45 -6.10
N VAL A 34 8.34 -12.68 -7.38
CA VAL A 34 9.64 -13.17 -7.87
C VAL A 34 10.66 -12.05 -8.04
N SER A 35 10.18 -10.83 -8.29
CA SER A 35 11.01 -9.67 -8.60
C SER A 35 10.79 -8.54 -7.61
N ASP A 36 11.86 -7.80 -7.32
CA ASP A 36 11.78 -6.61 -6.47
C ASP A 36 10.83 -5.55 -7.06
N ALA A 37 10.79 -5.42 -8.39
CA ALA A 37 9.85 -4.56 -9.09
C ALA A 37 8.37 -4.93 -8.82
N GLU A 38 8.02 -6.22 -8.75
CA GLU A 38 6.65 -6.63 -8.40
C GLU A 38 6.32 -6.29 -6.94
N ARG A 39 7.31 -6.37 -6.05
CA ARG A 39 7.17 -6.01 -4.64
C ARG A 39 6.94 -4.51 -4.47
N GLU A 40 7.71 -3.70 -5.18
CA GLU A 40 7.55 -2.25 -5.20
C GLU A 40 6.20 -1.82 -5.77
N ASP A 41 5.77 -2.46 -6.87
CA ASP A 41 4.48 -2.19 -7.49
C ASP A 41 3.33 -2.54 -6.54
N LEU A 42 3.38 -3.71 -5.89
CA LEU A 42 2.40 -4.13 -4.90
C LEU A 42 2.34 -3.15 -3.72
N ALA A 43 3.49 -2.80 -3.14
CA ALA A 43 3.55 -1.85 -2.03
C ALA A 43 2.95 -0.49 -2.41
N SER A 44 3.28 0.01 -3.60
CA SER A 44 2.73 1.25 -4.14
C SER A 44 1.22 1.17 -4.34
N MET A 45 0.72 0.03 -4.81
CA MET A 45 -0.71 -0.19 -5.04
C MET A 45 -1.50 -0.25 -3.73
N ILE A 46 -0.96 -0.88 -2.69
CA ILE A 46 -1.54 -0.92 -1.34
C ILE A 46 -1.64 0.50 -0.77
N ILE A 47 -0.54 1.26 -0.80
CA ILE A 47 -0.49 2.63 -0.27
C ILE A 47 -1.48 3.53 -1.02
N ARG A 48 -1.53 3.43 -2.35
CA ARG A 48 -2.43 4.23 -3.18
C ARG A 48 -3.90 3.89 -2.91
N SER A 49 -4.22 2.61 -2.77
CA SER A 49 -5.58 2.15 -2.46
C SER A 49 -6.04 2.63 -1.08
N TYR A 50 -5.13 2.59 -0.10
CA TYR A 50 -5.38 3.10 1.24
C TYR A 50 -5.63 4.61 1.24
N GLN A 51 -4.80 5.38 0.54
CA GLN A 51 -4.99 6.83 0.36
C GLN A 51 -6.29 7.18 -0.36
N HIS A 52 -6.79 6.29 -1.22
CA HIS A 52 -8.06 6.45 -1.92
C HIS A 52 -9.29 6.16 -1.05
N GLY A 53 -9.07 5.72 0.21
CA GLY A 53 -10.12 5.47 1.20
C GLY A 53 -10.38 4.00 1.52
N VAL A 54 -9.64 3.06 0.92
CA VAL A 54 -9.77 1.63 1.22
C VAL A 54 -8.94 1.29 2.47
N MET A 55 -9.55 1.43 3.64
CA MET A 55 -8.89 1.16 4.93
C MET A 55 -9.11 -0.27 5.44
N ASP A 56 -9.83 -1.10 4.69
CA ASP A 56 -10.14 -2.48 5.08
C ASP A 56 -9.08 -3.44 4.52
N GLU A 57 -8.49 -4.23 5.41
CA GLU A 57 -7.43 -5.20 5.08
C GLU A 57 -7.93 -6.24 4.07
N ASP A 58 -9.14 -6.78 4.28
CA ASP A 58 -9.68 -7.84 3.44
C ASP A 58 -10.11 -7.28 2.07
N ALA A 59 -10.67 -6.07 2.03
CA ALA A 59 -10.96 -5.37 0.77
C ALA A 59 -9.69 -5.10 -0.05
N LEU A 60 -8.60 -4.67 0.60
CA LEU A 60 -7.31 -4.47 -0.05
C LEU A 60 -6.74 -5.79 -0.57
N VAL A 61 -6.77 -6.85 0.23
CA VAL A 61 -6.32 -8.17 -0.21
C VAL A 61 -7.15 -8.64 -1.40
N ARG A 62 -8.48 -8.57 -1.36
CA ARG A 62 -9.34 -9.02 -2.47
C ARG A 62 -9.21 -8.19 -3.74
N LEU A 63 -8.81 -6.92 -3.62
CA LEU A 63 -8.58 -6.04 -4.77
C LEU A 63 -7.22 -6.30 -5.44
N LEU A 64 -6.26 -6.83 -4.68
CA LEU A 64 -4.85 -6.97 -5.08
C LEU A 64 -4.37 -8.43 -5.20
N SER A 65 -5.17 -9.42 -4.74
CA SER A 65 -4.89 -10.87 -4.78
C SER A 65 -5.20 -11.51 -6.12
#